data_AF-A0A2W1N4J1-F1
#
_entry.id   AF-A0A2W1N4J1-F1
#
_cell.length_a   1.000
_cell.length_b   1.000
_cell.length_c   1.000
_cell.angle_alpha   90.00
_cell.angle_beta   90.00
_cell.angle_gamma   90.00
#
_symmetry.space_group_name_H-M   'P 1'
#
loop_
_entity.id
_entity.type
_entity.pdbx_description
1 polymer ?
#
loop_
_entity_poly.entity_id
_entity_poly.type
_entity_poly.pdbx_seq_one_letter_code
_entity_poly.pdbx_strand_id
1 'polypeptide(L)'
;MCFKPFLCTCLALLISGPVAAAQTVDPDSVRLNDRVHEQLPAPLLARIRAVTQVFEPIDGISYERAVDLYKRDADPEANLVIFEEMARVYRQFCASRCSRSEERMDVYRLVLLRSMYSSEETLRQAQLDVLSKAEAKAIVDAYRLRAIPITVEKR
;
A
#
# COMPACT_ATOMS: atom_id res chain seq x y z
N MET A 1 8.62 3.18 -63.66
CA MET A 1 7.68 3.73 -62.66
C MET A 1 8.26 3.46 -61.28
N CYS A 2 8.34 4.51 -60.46
CA CYS A 2 9.13 4.63 -59.25
C CYS A 2 8.23 4.41 -58.03
N PHE A 3 8.61 3.58 -57.06
CA PHE A 3 7.97 3.56 -55.75
C PHE A 3 9.04 3.48 -54.66
N LYS A 4 9.14 4.57 -53.89
CA LYS A 4 10.10 4.79 -52.80
C LYS A 4 9.62 4.09 -51.51
N PRO A 5 10.53 3.72 -50.58
CA PRO A 5 10.17 3.16 -49.28
C PRO A 5 9.77 4.28 -48.30
N PHE A 6 8.69 4.06 -47.53
CA PHE A 6 8.35 4.90 -46.39
C PHE A 6 9.11 4.39 -45.15
N LEU A 7 10.16 5.11 -44.77
CA LEU A 7 10.77 5.03 -43.44
C LEU A 7 9.84 5.79 -42.48
N CYS A 8 9.15 5.09 -41.58
CA CYS A 8 8.38 5.71 -40.50
C CYS A 8 9.20 5.63 -39.22
N THR A 9 10.06 6.62 -38.99
CA THR A 9 10.81 6.78 -37.74
C THR A 9 9.89 7.45 -36.72
N CYS A 10 9.17 6.67 -35.91
CA CYS A 10 8.49 7.20 -34.73
C CYS A 10 9.51 7.44 -33.63
N LEU A 11 10.07 8.66 -33.59
CA LEU A 11 10.82 9.17 -32.46
C LEU A 11 9.83 9.46 -31.33
N ALA A 12 9.60 8.48 -30.45
CA ALA A 12 8.83 8.70 -29.22
C ALA A 12 9.67 9.54 -28.25
N LEU A 13 9.39 10.85 -28.22
CA LEU A 13 9.92 11.77 -27.23
C LEU A 13 9.22 11.48 -25.88
N LEU A 14 9.82 10.64 -25.05
CA LEU A 14 9.36 10.44 -23.68
C LEU A 14 9.73 11.68 -22.86
N ILE A 15 8.77 12.59 -22.70
CA ILE A 15 8.85 13.69 -21.72
C ILE A 15 8.72 13.05 -20.34
N SER A 16 9.86 12.69 -19.74
CA SER A 16 9.92 12.29 -18.34
C SER A 16 10.05 13.57 -17.51
N GLY A 17 8.92 14.10 -17.04
CA GLY A 17 8.92 15.13 -16.00
C GLY A 17 9.50 14.58 -14.69
N PRO A 18 10.14 15.42 -13.85
CA PRO A 18 10.71 14.97 -12.60
C PRO A 18 9.59 14.56 -11.64
N VAL A 19 9.57 13.28 -11.25
CA VAL A 19 8.78 12.81 -10.10
C VAL A 19 9.44 13.36 -8.85
N ALA A 20 8.70 14.14 -8.04
CA ALA A 20 9.21 14.63 -6.77
C ALA A 20 9.64 13.44 -5.89
N ALA A 21 10.86 13.50 -5.33
CA ALA A 21 11.36 12.46 -4.46
C ALA A 21 10.53 12.40 -3.16
N ALA A 22 10.15 11.19 -2.74
CA ALA A 22 9.48 10.97 -1.47
C ALA A 22 10.36 11.43 -0.29
N GLN A 23 9.72 11.97 0.76
CA GLN A 23 10.38 12.44 1.97
C GLN A 23 9.74 11.79 3.19
N THR A 24 10.53 11.55 4.23
CA THR A 24 10.01 11.13 5.52
C THR A 24 9.42 12.34 6.23
N VAL A 25 8.20 12.21 6.73
CA VAL A 25 7.51 13.22 7.55
C VAL A 25 7.25 12.65 8.94
N ASP A 26 7.18 13.52 9.94
CA ASP A 26 6.73 13.15 11.28
C ASP A 26 5.23 12.80 11.21
N PRO A 27 4.81 11.57 11.56
CA PRO A 27 3.40 11.18 11.51
C PRO A 27 2.50 12.08 12.38
N ASP A 28 3.02 12.61 13.49
CA ASP A 28 2.25 13.50 14.38
C ASP A 28 2.02 14.89 13.76
N SER A 29 2.80 15.23 12.73
CA SER A 29 2.62 16.46 11.94
C SER A 29 1.59 16.33 10.82
N VAL A 30 1.17 15.11 10.49
CA VAL A 30 0.22 14.84 9.39
C VAL A 30 -1.21 15.08 9.87
N ARG A 31 -1.93 15.92 9.14
CA ARG A 31 -3.36 16.15 9.35
C ARG A 31 -4.18 15.32 8.37
N LEU A 32 -5.29 14.78 8.85
CA LEU A 32 -6.23 14.09 7.97
C LEU A 32 -6.91 15.09 7.03
N ASN A 33 -7.11 14.67 5.79
CA ASN A 33 -7.89 15.42 4.81
C ASN A 33 -9.36 15.56 5.26
N ASP A 34 -10.03 16.57 4.73
CA ASP A 34 -11.48 16.70 4.84
C ASP A 34 -12.17 15.51 4.16
N ARG A 35 -13.43 15.24 4.54
CA ARG A 35 -14.24 14.27 3.80
C ARG A 35 -14.54 14.84 2.41
N VAL A 36 -14.16 14.11 1.38
CA VAL A 36 -14.44 14.45 -0.03
C VAL A 36 -15.55 13.57 -0.61
N HIS A 37 -15.90 12.49 0.07
CA HIS A 37 -17.04 11.63 -0.27
C HIS A 37 -18.10 11.63 0.83
N GLU A 38 -19.34 11.99 0.48
CA GLU A 38 -20.48 11.88 1.42
C GLU A 38 -20.80 10.41 1.74
N GLN A 39 -20.79 9.56 0.71
CA GLN A 39 -21.09 8.14 0.76
C GLN A 39 -20.13 7.35 -0.14
N LEU A 40 -19.90 6.09 0.20
CA LEU A 40 -19.11 5.16 -0.61
C LEU A 40 -20.05 4.11 -1.23
N PRO A 41 -19.79 3.62 -2.45
CA PRO A 41 -20.60 2.57 -3.08
C PRO A 41 -20.64 1.29 -2.24
N ALA A 42 -21.78 0.58 -2.25
CA ALA A 42 -21.94 -0.66 -1.50
C ALA A 42 -20.88 -1.76 -1.81
N PRO A 43 -20.45 -1.96 -3.06
CA PRO A 43 -19.36 -2.90 -3.36
C PRO A 43 -18.03 -2.53 -2.69
N LEU A 44 -17.72 -1.23 -2.62
CA LEU A 44 -16.51 -0.73 -1.97
C LEU A 44 -16.57 -0.95 -0.45
N LEU A 45 -17.72 -0.65 0.17
CA LEU A 45 -17.96 -0.88 1.59
C LEU A 45 -17.77 -2.36 1.99
N ALA A 46 -18.21 -3.30 1.16
CA ALA A 46 -18.02 -4.73 1.40
C ALA A 46 -16.53 -5.12 1.41
N ARG A 47 -15.73 -4.56 0.50
CA ARG A 47 -14.28 -4.81 0.44
C ARG A 47 -13.52 -4.15 1.58
N ILE A 48 -13.89 -2.92 1.96
CA ILE A 48 -13.36 -2.25 3.17
C ILE A 48 -13.59 -3.14 4.39
N ARG A 49 -14.80 -3.66 4.57
CA ARG A 49 -15.12 -4.59 5.67
C ARG A 49 -14.22 -5.82 5.67
N ALA A 50 -14.00 -6.43 4.51
CA ALA A 50 -13.19 -7.63 4.39
C ALA A 50 -11.70 -7.40 4.70
N VAL A 51 -11.18 -6.20 4.45
CA VAL A 51 -9.83 -5.77 4.85
C VAL A 51 -9.80 -5.45 6.35
N THR A 52 -10.75 -4.66 6.86
CA THR A 52 -10.83 -4.31 8.28
C THR A 52 -10.88 -5.54 9.16
N GLN A 53 -11.65 -6.57 8.80
CA GLN A 53 -11.70 -7.81 9.57
C GLN A 53 -10.34 -8.52 9.74
N VAL A 54 -9.37 -8.25 8.86
CA VAL A 54 -8.00 -8.78 8.99
C VAL A 54 -7.19 -7.96 9.98
N PHE A 55 -7.30 -6.64 9.90
CA PHE A 55 -6.36 -5.73 10.55
C PHE A 55 -6.87 -5.11 11.84
N GLU A 56 -8.18 -5.02 12.05
CA GLU A 56 -8.78 -4.51 13.29
C GLU A 56 -8.24 -5.18 14.56
N PRO A 57 -8.01 -6.51 14.62
CA PRO A 57 -7.39 -7.15 15.78
C PRO A 57 -5.91 -6.74 16.04
N ILE A 58 -5.29 -6.01 15.11
CA ILE A 58 -3.88 -5.63 15.10
C ILE A 58 -3.73 -4.12 15.31
N ASP A 59 -4.48 -3.31 14.56
CA ASP A 59 -4.39 -1.85 14.55
C ASP A 59 -5.51 -1.15 15.34
N GLY A 60 -6.55 -1.89 15.75
CA GLY A 60 -7.70 -1.37 16.49
C GLY A 60 -8.62 -0.44 15.68
N ILE A 61 -8.44 -0.34 14.36
CA ILE A 61 -9.29 0.50 13.51
C ILE A 61 -10.59 -0.25 13.21
N SER A 62 -11.70 0.23 13.79
CA SER A 62 -13.02 -0.34 13.51
C SER A 62 -13.45 -0.10 12.05
N TYR A 63 -14.45 -0.86 11.60
CA TYR A 63 -15.03 -0.69 10.25
C TYR A 63 -15.56 0.71 10.02
N GLU A 64 -16.26 1.30 10.99
CA GLU A 64 -16.82 2.66 10.89
C GLU A 64 -15.70 3.69 10.74
N ARG A 65 -14.60 3.51 11.47
CA ARG A 65 -13.43 4.38 11.36
C ARG A 65 -12.73 4.19 10.03
N ALA A 66 -12.57 2.96 9.55
CA ALA A 66 -12.01 2.69 8.22
C ALA A 66 -12.84 3.36 7.12
N VAL A 67 -14.18 3.24 7.16
CA VAL A 67 -15.07 3.92 6.21
C VAL A 67 -14.91 5.45 6.28
N ASP A 68 -14.76 6.02 7.48
CA ASP A 68 -14.49 7.47 7.62
C ASP A 68 -13.16 7.88 6.98
N LEU A 69 -12.12 7.06 7.09
CA LEU A 69 -10.82 7.32 6.47
C LEU A 69 -10.92 7.25 4.95
N TYR A 70 -11.53 6.21 4.38
CA TYR A 70 -11.73 6.11 2.93
C TYR A 70 -12.59 7.24 2.34
N LYS A 71 -13.50 7.84 3.11
CA LYS A 71 -14.25 9.02 2.65
C LYS A 71 -13.40 10.28 2.46
N ARG A 72 -12.16 10.28 2.95
CA ARG A 72 -11.20 11.41 2.88
C ARG A 72 -10.16 11.19 1.79
N ASP A 73 -10.09 9.99 1.23
CA ASP A 73 -9.20 9.68 0.12
C ASP A 73 -9.74 10.32 -1.15
N ALA A 74 -8.86 10.88 -1.98
CA ALA A 74 -9.24 11.36 -3.31
C ALA A 74 -9.65 10.21 -4.25
N ASP A 75 -9.05 9.03 -4.03
CA ASP A 75 -9.37 7.79 -4.75
C ASP A 75 -9.38 6.60 -3.75
N PRO A 76 -10.51 6.34 -3.08
CA PRO A 76 -10.61 5.26 -2.10
C PRO A 76 -10.47 3.87 -2.72
N GLU A 77 -10.79 3.71 -4.01
CA GLU A 77 -10.63 2.45 -4.72
C GLU A 77 -9.15 2.09 -4.89
N ALA A 78 -8.35 3.06 -5.37
CA ALA A 78 -6.91 2.86 -5.52
C ALA A 78 -6.21 2.57 -4.20
N ASN A 79 -6.59 3.29 -3.12
CA ASN A 79 -6.04 3.04 -1.79
C ASN A 79 -6.44 1.67 -1.25
N LEU A 80 -7.70 1.24 -1.44
CA LEU A 80 -8.14 -0.05 -0.92
C LEU A 80 -7.38 -1.22 -1.58
N VAL A 81 -7.04 -1.13 -2.86
CA VAL A 81 -6.26 -2.15 -3.56
C VAL A 81 -4.90 -2.41 -2.88
N ILE A 82 -4.27 -1.38 -2.31
CA ILE A 82 -3.02 -1.51 -1.55
C ILE A 82 -3.26 -2.35 -0.29
N PHE A 83 -4.29 -2.02 0.48
CA PHE A 83 -4.62 -2.75 1.71
C PHE A 83 -5.12 -4.18 1.43
N GLU A 84 -5.77 -4.42 0.30
CA GLU A 84 -6.15 -5.78 -0.14
C GLU A 84 -4.93 -6.65 -0.43
N GLU A 85 -3.90 -6.08 -1.08
CA GLU A 85 -2.64 -6.79 -1.29
C GLU A 85 -1.90 -7.04 0.02
N MET A 86 -1.87 -6.06 0.93
CA MET A 86 -1.35 -6.26 2.29
C MET A 86 -2.08 -7.41 2.98
N ALA A 87 -3.40 -7.43 2.94
CA ALA A 87 -4.23 -8.46 3.56
C ALA A 87 -4.00 -9.83 2.93
N ARG A 88 -3.77 -9.91 1.61
CA ARG A 88 -3.45 -11.15 0.92
C ARG A 88 -2.13 -11.74 1.40
N VAL A 89 -1.06 -10.93 1.45
CA VAL A 89 0.28 -11.38 1.90
C VAL A 89 0.25 -11.75 3.38
N TYR A 90 -0.43 -10.94 4.20
CA TYR A 90 -0.62 -11.22 5.61
C TYR A 90 -1.30 -12.58 5.83
N ARG A 91 -2.44 -12.83 5.17
CA ARG A 91 -3.16 -14.11 5.24
C ARG A 91 -2.31 -15.28 4.76
N GLN A 92 -1.48 -15.08 3.74
CA GLN A 92 -0.57 -16.12 3.23
C GLN A 92 0.44 -16.57 4.29
N PHE A 93 1.02 -15.64 5.06
CA PHE A 93 1.90 -16.00 6.18
C PHE A 93 1.11 -16.62 7.34
N CYS A 94 0.00 -16.00 7.71
CA CYS A 94 -0.82 -16.44 8.83
C CYS A 94 -1.52 -17.78 8.63
N ALA A 95 -1.63 -18.28 7.39
CA ALA A 95 -2.11 -19.62 7.09
C ALA A 95 -1.23 -20.73 7.71
N SER A 96 0.06 -20.47 7.89
CA SER A 96 0.99 -21.42 8.52
C SER A 96 1.39 -21.00 9.93
N ARG A 97 1.49 -19.69 10.21
CA ARG A 97 2.00 -19.17 11.49
C ARG A 97 1.52 -17.74 11.75
N CYS A 98 0.70 -17.52 12.78
CA CYS A 98 0.31 -16.18 13.30
C CYS A 98 -0.42 -16.27 14.65
N SER A 99 -0.06 -17.25 15.49
CA SER A 99 -0.79 -17.49 16.74
C SER A 99 -0.52 -16.38 17.77
N ARG A 100 0.66 -15.77 17.70
CA ARG A 100 1.12 -14.73 18.62
C ARG A 100 0.88 -13.32 18.08
N SER A 101 0.63 -12.38 18.98
CA SER A 101 0.47 -10.95 18.65
C SER A 101 1.70 -10.37 17.97
N GLU A 102 2.90 -10.73 18.42
CA GLU A 102 4.15 -10.20 17.89
C GLU A 102 4.37 -10.64 16.43
N GLU A 103 4.02 -11.89 16.11
CA GLU A 103 4.08 -12.40 14.72
C GLU A 103 3.15 -11.61 13.81
N ARG A 104 1.91 -11.40 14.26
CA ARG A 104 0.91 -10.60 13.51
C ARG A 104 1.40 -9.18 13.29
N MET A 105 1.98 -8.56 14.31
CA MET A 105 2.47 -7.19 14.24
C MET A 105 3.69 -7.06 13.32
N ASP A 106 4.65 -7.98 13.38
CA ASP A 106 5.80 -8.00 12.47
C ASP A 106 5.35 -8.09 11.01
N VAL A 107 4.43 -9.01 10.68
CA VAL A 107 3.93 -9.17 9.31
C VAL A 107 3.19 -7.92 8.86
N TYR A 108 2.31 -7.37 9.71
CA TYR A 108 1.56 -6.15 9.43
C TYR A 108 2.49 -4.97 9.12
N ARG A 109 3.51 -4.73 9.97
CA ARG A 109 4.51 -3.68 9.76
C ARG A 109 5.30 -3.89 8.48
N LEU A 110 5.69 -5.13 8.17
CA LEU A 110 6.41 -5.45 6.93
C LEU A 110 5.60 -5.14 5.67
N VAL A 111 4.33 -5.57 5.61
CA VAL A 111 3.49 -5.30 4.43
C VAL A 111 3.13 -3.83 4.31
N LEU A 112 2.97 -3.12 5.44
CA LEU A 112 2.79 -1.67 5.46
C LEU A 112 4.02 -0.95 4.92
N LEU A 113 5.22 -1.25 5.43
CA LEU A 113 6.46 -0.68 4.90
C LEU A 113 6.64 -1.01 3.42
N ARG A 114 6.39 -2.25 3.01
CA ARG A 114 6.52 -2.67 1.62
C ARG A 114 5.56 -1.96 0.68
N SER A 115 4.40 -1.54 1.17
CA SER A 115 3.47 -0.73 0.37
C SER A 115 4.06 0.64 0.00
N MET A 116 4.97 1.19 0.79
CA MET A 116 5.55 2.53 0.61
C MET A 116 6.99 2.53 0.09
N TYR A 117 7.75 1.45 0.36
CA TYR A 117 9.17 1.35 0.09
C TYR A 117 9.52 0.19 -0.85
N SER A 118 10.69 0.24 -1.49
CA SER A 118 11.23 -0.91 -2.20
C SER A 118 11.47 -2.09 -1.24
N SER A 119 11.63 -3.30 -1.79
CA SER A 119 11.94 -4.49 -0.98
C SER A 119 13.21 -4.31 -0.15
N GLU A 120 14.25 -3.71 -0.73
CA GLU A 120 15.52 -3.49 -0.04
C GLU A 120 15.37 -2.48 1.12
N GLU A 121 14.73 -1.33 0.86
CA GLU A 121 14.44 -0.33 1.89
C GLU A 121 13.57 -0.89 3.02
N THR A 122 12.54 -1.66 2.67
CA THR A 122 11.67 -2.32 3.65
C THR A 122 12.48 -3.17 4.60
N LEU A 123 13.36 -4.03 4.09
CA LEU A 123 14.18 -4.91 4.92
C LEU A 123 15.23 -4.16 5.75
N ARG A 124 15.71 -3.01 5.27
CA ARG A 124 16.62 -2.14 6.06
C ARG A 124 15.90 -1.42 7.20
N GLN A 125 14.65 -1.02 6.99
CA GLN A 125 13.85 -0.29 7.97
C GLN A 125 13.05 -1.19 8.93
N ALA A 126 12.86 -2.46 8.56
CA ALA A 126 12.08 -3.40 9.36
C ALA A 126 12.67 -3.58 10.76
N GLN A 127 11.84 -3.29 11.76
CA GLN A 127 12.09 -3.63 13.16
C GLN A 127 11.26 -4.87 13.47
N LEU A 128 11.93 -6.02 13.54
CA LEU A 128 11.31 -7.32 13.74
C LEU A 128 11.46 -7.72 15.21
N ASP A 129 10.35 -8.11 15.82
CA ASP A 129 10.32 -8.58 17.20
C ASP A 129 10.61 -10.09 17.27
N VAL A 130 10.03 -10.87 16.33
CA VAL A 130 10.05 -12.34 16.38
C VAL A 130 10.34 -13.02 15.04
N LEU A 131 10.16 -12.34 13.91
CA LEU A 131 10.48 -12.91 12.60
C LEU A 131 11.98 -12.88 12.32
N SER A 132 12.47 -13.94 11.69
CA SER A 132 13.82 -13.97 11.14
C SER A 132 13.93 -13.09 9.89
N LYS A 133 15.16 -12.70 9.53
CA LYS A 133 15.43 -11.97 8.27
C LYS A 133 14.97 -12.74 7.03
N ALA A 134 15.09 -14.06 7.05
CA ALA A 134 14.66 -14.91 5.94
C ALA A 134 13.13 -14.90 5.77
N GLU A 135 12.39 -14.98 6.87
CA GLU A 135 10.93 -14.87 6.87
C GLU A 135 10.48 -13.48 6.41
N ALA A 136 11.11 -12.42 6.93
CA ALA A 136 10.82 -11.05 6.51
C ALA A 136 11.04 -10.86 5.00
N LYS A 137 12.14 -11.39 4.46
CA LYS A 137 12.40 -11.37 3.01
C LYS A 137 11.32 -12.11 2.24
N ALA A 138 10.89 -13.29 2.68
CA ALA A 138 9.85 -14.06 2.01
C ALA A 138 8.50 -13.31 1.99
N ILE A 139 8.14 -12.64 3.08
CA ILE A 139 6.94 -11.78 3.16
C ILE A 139 7.04 -10.61 2.18
N VAL A 140 8.18 -9.92 2.17
CA VAL A 140 8.44 -8.76 1.31
C VAL A 140 8.41 -9.14 -0.18
N ASP A 141 9.00 -10.28 -0.54
CA ASP A 141 9.00 -10.79 -1.92
C ASP A 141 7.62 -11.27 -2.38
N ALA A 142 6.75 -11.68 -1.45
CA ALA A 142 5.39 -12.11 -1.76
C ALA A 142 4.46 -10.94 -2.13
N TYR A 143 4.84 -9.69 -1.83
CA TYR A 143 4.09 -8.47 -2.15
C TYR A 143 4.32 -8.04 -3.60
N ARG A 144 3.24 -7.95 -4.38
CA ARG A 144 3.30 -7.83 -5.85
C ARG A 144 3.12 -6.42 -6.37
N LEU A 145 2.51 -5.53 -5.59
CA LEU A 145 2.32 -4.15 -6.02
C LEU A 145 3.64 -3.37 -5.92
N ARG A 146 3.74 -2.33 -6.77
CA ARG A 146 4.82 -1.35 -6.67
C ARG A 146 4.66 -0.56 -5.37
N ALA A 147 5.77 -0.08 -4.85
CA ALA A 147 5.77 0.86 -3.74
C ALA A 147 5.08 2.17 -4.18
N ILE A 148 4.15 2.65 -3.36
CA ILE A 148 3.42 3.90 -3.53
C ILE A 148 3.50 4.64 -2.19
N PRO A 149 4.39 5.64 -2.06
CA PRO A 149 4.44 6.49 -0.88
C PRO A 149 3.10 7.18 -0.62
N ILE A 150 2.79 7.41 0.65
CA ILE A 150 1.58 8.14 1.06
C ILE A 150 1.71 9.61 0.60
N THR A 151 0.66 10.12 -0.04
CA THR A 151 0.60 11.54 -0.44
C THR A 151 0.19 12.38 0.76
N VAL A 152 1.00 13.38 1.10
CA VAL A 152 0.73 14.35 2.16
C VAL A 152 0.56 15.73 1.53
N GLU A 153 -0.64 16.30 1.61
CA GLU A 153 -0.90 17.66 1.16
C GLU A 153 -0.41 18.66 2.23
N LYS A 154 0.39 19.66 1.82
CA LYS A 154 0.72 20.80 2.68
C LYS A 154 -0.48 21.74 2.71
N ARG A 155 -1.11 21.87 3.88
CA ARG A 155 -2.19 22.84 4.14
C ARG A 155 -1.78 23.81 5.24
#